data_AF-A0A2J5HMR2-F1
#
_entry.id   AF-A0A2J5HMR2-F1
#
_cell.length_a   1.000
_cell.length_b   1.000
_cell.length_c   1.000
_cell.angle_alpha   90.00
_cell.angle_beta   90.00
_cell.angle_gamma   90.00
#
_symmetry.space_group_name_H-M   'P 1'
#
loop_
_entity.id
_entity.type
_entity.pdbx_description
1 polymer ?
#
loop_
_entity_poly.entity_id
_entity_poly.type
_entity_poly.pdbx_seq_one_letter_code
_entity_poly.pdbx_strand_id
1 'polypeptide(L)'
;MARTFANVVQTLSTEVADRPGLQPAFEQAVADARKVAPVAMARHGIASLTDFYAYLDHLLTWIPREDSTSGVMTEKICLFYLVLNQPSVFALQTPVSPSTCRGPLSWTSQWIVDYVRCLGAFMDTPGSVTKESLATFRQASRYRMDDYIEPEGGWKTFNEFFARHVKPECRPVADAASPHVLVSPTDCTFVGSWPVDERGSVSFKGIEWSIPELLQDSKYADRFTGGTFMHSYLSPTDYHRQHSPLPGKVLETKIIQGQCFMEVGHDGAGDLQARRRDGQTEKPLEIVDGDGFQWCQTRGLLVLDTAVGLVAVLPVGMCHICSVVMTVQEGQTLEKGQEISYFQFGGSDIGLVFERSSKVDLNVTPGQPLQMGQKMGAVFSRHP
;
A
#
# COMPACT_ATOMS: atom_id res chain seq x y z
N MET A 1 2.19 14.96 35.98
CA MET A 1 3.43 14.33 35.48
C MET A 1 3.53 14.67 34.00
N ALA A 2 4.68 15.14 33.52
CA ALA A 2 4.89 15.32 32.08
C ALA A 2 4.70 13.95 31.40
N ARG A 3 3.89 13.89 30.35
CA ARG A 3 3.63 12.65 29.63
C ARG A 3 4.92 12.28 28.88
N THR A 4 5.48 11.11 29.18
CA THR A 4 6.65 10.60 28.46
C THR A 4 6.17 9.89 27.21
N PHE A 5 6.39 10.48 26.04
CA PHE A 5 6.04 9.86 24.75
C PHE A 5 7.02 8.72 24.39
N ALA A 6 6.64 7.84 23.48
CA ALA A 6 7.56 6.89 22.86
C ALA A 6 8.73 7.60 22.15
N ASN A 7 9.90 6.95 22.09
CA ASN A 7 11.13 7.55 21.56
C ASN A 7 10.95 8.18 20.17
N VAL A 8 10.25 7.51 19.25
CA VAL A 8 10.04 8.05 17.89
C VAL A 8 9.18 9.33 17.88
N VAL A 9 8.21 9.45 18.78
CA VAL A 9 7.41 10.67 18.94
C VAL A 9 8.22 11.77 19.62
N GLN A 10 9.05 11.40 20.62
CA GLN A 10 10.00 12.32 21.22
C GLN A 10 10.94 12.90 20.17
N THR A 11 11.51 12.07 19.29
CA THR A 11 12.36 12.50 18.17
C THR A 11 11.66 13.57 17.33
N LEU A 12 10.39 13.38 16.94
CA LEU A 12 9.65 14.42 16.23
C LEU A 12 9.54 15.70 17.05
N SER A 13 9.09 15.59 18.31
CA SER A 13 8.85 16.77 19.15
C SER A 13 10.13 17.57 19.42
N THR A 14 11.27 16.89 19.58
CA THR A 14 12.58 17.51 19.75
C THR A 14 13.02 18.21 18.47
N GLU A 15 12.93 17.53 17.32
CA GLU A 15 13.30 18.14 16.03
C GLU A 15 12.44 19.37 15.71
N VAL A 16 11.14 19.30 16.01
CA VAL A 16 10.21 20.41 15.81
C VAL A 16 10.49 21.59 16.76
N ALA A 17 10.91 21.33 17.99
CA ALA A 17 11.26 22.36 18.97
C ALA A 17 12.63 23.01 18.68
N ASP A 18 13.62 22.20 18.27
CA ASP A 18 15.01 22.65 18.18
C ASP A 18 15.34 23.31 16.84
N ARG A 19 14.63 22.95 15.75
CA ARG A 19 14.91 23.52 14.41
C ARG A 19 14.07 24.78 14.15
N PRO A 20 14.70 25.88 13.69
CA PRO A 20 14.00 27.13 13.41
C PRO A 20 12.83 26.96 12.42
N GLY A 21 11.67 27.49 12.78
CA GLY A 21 10.48 27.53 11.92
C GLY A 21 9.65 26.26 11.89
N LEU A 22 10.10 25.14 12.48
CA LEU A 22 9.32 23.89 12.46
C LEU A 22 8.12 23.94 13.40
N GLN A 23 8.28 24.44 14.63
CA GLN A 23 7.16 24.57 15.55
C GLN A 23 5.95 25.33 14.98
N PRO A 24 6.10 26.58 14.48
CA PRO A 24 4.97 27.28 13.88
C PRO A 24 4.43 26.56 12.62
N ALA A 25 5.28 25.87 11.85
CA ALA A 25 4.82 25.10 10.69
C ALA A 25 3.92 23.92 11.08
N PHE A 26 4.28 23.17 12.12
CA PHE A 26 3.48 22.06 12.65
C PHE A 26 2.23 22.53 13.39
N GLU A 27 2.30 23.63 14.14
CA GLU A 27 1.12 24.25 14.75
C GLU A 27 0.10 24.70 13.69
N GLN A 28 0.58 25.32 12.61
CA GLN A 28 -0.23 25.70 11.46
C GLN A 28 -0.85 24.47 10.77
N ALA A 29 -0.08 23.40 10.59
CA ALA A 29 -0.59 22.15 10.00
C ALA A 29 -1.74 21.56 10.83
N VAL A 30 -1.63 21.52 12.16
CA VAL A 30 -2.74 21.05 13.00
C VAL A 30 -3.95 21.98 12.88
N ALA A 31 -3.74 23.31 12.85
CA ALA A 31 -4.82 24.27 12.70
C ALA A 31 -5.56 24.13 11.36
N ASP A 32 -4.83 23.88 10.26
CA ASP A 32 -5.43 23.71 8.94
C ASP A 32 -6.11 22.35 8.79
N ALA A 33 -5.51 21.27 9.29
CA ALA A 33 -6.15 19.95 9.33
C ALA A 33 -7.48 19.98 10.10
N ARG A 34 -7.60 20.80 11.15
CA ARG A 34 -8.86 21.02 11.90
C ARG A 34 -9.91 21.80 11.11
N LYS A 35 -9.52 22.61 10.13
CA LYS A 35 -10.48 23.26 9.21
C LYS A 35 -10.96 22.27 8.15
N VAL A 36 -10.06 21.37 7.70
CA VAL A 36 -10.37 20.35 6.71
C VAL A 36 -11.28 19.28 7.29
N ALA A 37 -10.94 18.67 8.42
CA ALA A 37 -11.74 17.59 9.02
C ALA A 37 -12.04 17.84 10.51
N PRO A 38 -12.83 18.89 10.83
CA PRO A 38 -13.11 19.30 12.21
C PRO A 38 -13.73 18.19 13.07
N VAL A 39 -14.64 17.38 12.52
CA VAL A 39 -15.28 16.28 13.27
C VAL A 39 -14.27 15.16 13.52
N ALA A 40 -13.55 14.71 12.49
CA ALA A 40 -12.53 13.67 12.67
C ALA A 40 -11.43 14.10 13.66
N MET A 41 -10.90 15.32 13.54
CA MET A 41 -9.89 15.85 14.45
C MET A 41 -10.41 15.94 15.89
N ALA A 42 -11.65 16.43 16.10
CA ALA A 42 -12.27 16.49 17.42
C ALA A 42 -12.53 15.10 18.02
N ARG A 43 -12.98 14.13 17.20
CA ARG A 43 -13.25 12.75 17.62
C ARG A 43 -12.01 12.05 18.18
N HIS A 44 -10.84 12.33 17.61
CA HIS A 44 -9.56 11.79 18.10
C HIS A 44 -8.81 12.76 19.03
N GLY A 45 -9.46 13.85 19.46
CA GLY A 45 -8.94 14.78 20.48
C GLY A 45 -7.79 15.66 20.01
N ILE A 46 -7.62 15.88 18.71
CA ILE A 46 -6.49 16.64 18.14
C ILE A 46 -6.86 18.12 18.04
N ALA A 47 -6.59 18.90 19.09
CA ALA A 47 -6.87 20.34 19.13
C ALA A 47 -5.61 21.22 18.97
N SER A 48 -4.44 20.69 19.32
CA SER A 48 -3.15 21.36 19.33
C SER A 48 -2.02 20.43 18.85
N LEU A 49 -0.81 20.98 18.63
CA LEU A 49 0.38 20.18 18.31
C LEU A 49 0.74 19.17 19.41
N THR A 50 0.54 19.52 20.68
CA THR A 50 0.74 18.59 21.79
C THR A 50 -0.26 17.44 21.75
N ASP A 51 -1.52 17.72 21.39
CA ASP A 51 -2.53 16.66 21.22
C ASP A 51 -2.22 15.77 20.01
N PHE A 52 -1.64 16.33 18.95
CA PHE A 52 -1.17 15.54 17.81
C PHE A 52 -0.04 14.59 18.23
N TYR A 53 0.94 15.03 19.03
CA TYR A 53 1.94 14.12 19.59
C TYR A 53 1.33 13.03 20.47
N ALA A 54 0.32 13.39 21.29
CA ALA A 54 -0.42 12.42 22.08
C ALA A 54 -1.21 11.41 21.23
N TYR A 55 -1.74 11.84 20.09
CA TYR A 55 -2.41 10.97 19.11
C TYR A 55 -1.41 9.99 18.48
N LEU A 56 -0.26 10.49 18.01
CA LEU A 56 0.83 9.66 17.46
C LEU A 56 1.29 8.60 18.48
N ASP A 57 1.55 9.02 19.71
CA ASP A 57 1.98 8.14 20.80
C ASP A 57 0.96 7.02 21.09
N HIS A 58 -0.33 7.37 21.12
CA HIS A 58 -1.40 6.39 21.29
C HIS A 58 -1.52 5.45 20.07
N LEU A 59 -1.35 5.97 18.85
CA LEU A 59 -1.48 5.19 17.63
C LEU A 59 -0.42 4.08 17.54
N LEU A 60 0.79 4.28 18.07
CA LEU A 60 1.86 3.27 18.12
C LEU A 60 1.49 1.96 18.83
N THR A 61 0.53 2.01 19.77
CA THR A 61 0.07 0.85 20.54
C THR A 61 -1.44 0.59 20.35
N TRP A 62 -2.02 1.19 19.31
CA TRP A 62 -3.43 1.05 19.00
C TRP A 62 -3.73 -0.37 18.50
N ILE A 63 -4.69 -1.02 19.15
CA ILE A 63 -5.23 -2.32 18.74
C ILE A 63 -6.29 -2.09 17.65
N PRO A 64 -6.08 -2.52 16.39
CA PRO A 64 -7.01 -2.22 15.32
C PRO A 64 -8.39 -2.84 15.54
N ARG A 65 -9.43 -2.12 15.14
CA ARG A 65 -10.83 -2.53 15.22
C ARG A 65 -11.59 -1.90 14.07
N GLU A 66 -12.72 -2.50 13.73
CA GLU A 66 -13.64 -1.96 12.75
C GLU A 66 -15.04 -1.72 13.30
N ASP A 67 -15.87 -1.07 12.48
CA ASP A 67 -17.30 -0.97 12.69
C ASP A 67 -18.07 -1.46 11.45
N SER A 68 -19.40 -1.35 11.49
CA SER A 68 -20.27 -1.76 10.38
C SER A 68 -19.99 -1.05 9.05
N THR A 69 -19.27 0.07 9.07
CA THR A 69 -18.89 0.84 7.87
C THR A 69 -17.50 0.47 7.34
N SER A 70 -16.72 -0.28 8.13
CA SER A 70 -15.34 -0.67 7.82
C SER A 70 -14.45 0.53 7.49
N GLY A 71 -14.63 1.63 8.22
CA GLY A 71 -13.90 2.88 8.01
C GLY A 71 -13.14 3.36 9.24
N VAL A 72 -13.08 2.59 10.32
CA VAL A 72 -12.36 2.97 11.56
C VAL A 72 -10.87 3.00 11.32
N MET A 73 -10.37 1.96 10.67
CA MET A 73 -8.94 1.81 10.38
C MET A 73 -8.48 2.84 9.36
N THR A 74 -9.22 3.00 8.27
CA THR A 74 -8.95 4.00 7.24
C THR A 74 -8.89 5.41 7.80
N GLU A 75 -9.86 5.83 8.64
CA GLU A 75 -9.85 7.18 9.21
C GLU A 75 -8.60 7.44 10.05
N LYS A 76 -8.17 6.47 10.87
CA LYS A 76 -6.96 6.64 11.70
C LYS A 76 -5.69 6.75 10.85
N ILE A 77 -5.60 5.94 9.80
CA ILE A 77 -4.52 6.01 8.82
C ILE A 77 -4.53 7.38 8.14
N CYS A 78 -5.67 7.85 7.65
CA CYS A 78 -5.81 9.15 7.01
C CYS A 78 -5.51 10.31 7.96
N LEU A 79 -5.91 10.26 9.23
CA LEU A 79 -5.64 11.34 10.19
C LEU A 79 -4.15 11.52 10.47
N PHE A 80 -3.37 10.44 10.48
CA PHE A 80 -1.91 10.54 10.58
C PHE A 80 -1.34 11.37 9.43
N TYR A 81 -1.74 11.05 8.19
CA TYR A 81 -1.25 11.74 7.00
C TYR A 81 -1.90 13.12 6.79
N LEU A 82 -3.13 13.35 7.24
CA LEU A 82 -3.85 14.61 7.05
C LEU A 82 -3.06 15.81 7.58
N VAL A 83 -2.49 15.70 8.78
CA VAL A 83 -1.65 16.75 9.37
C VAL A 83 -0.34 16.90 8.58
N LEU A 84 0.28 15.78 8.20
CA LEU A 84 1.55 15.78 7.48
C LEU A 84 1.42 16.27 6.03
N ASN A 85 0.25 16.11 5.41
CA ASN A 85 -0.06 16.58 4.07
C ASN A 85 -0.43 18.08 4.03
N GLN A 86 -0.56 18.76 5.18
CA GLN A 86 -0.79 20.21 5.16
C GLN A 86 0.43 20.95 4.59
N PRO A 87 0.24 22.00 3.77
CA PRO A 87 1.32 22.63 3.01
C PRO A 87 2.55 23.03 3.85
N SER A 88 2.35 23.49 5.08
CA SER A 88 3.43 23.92 5.99
C SER A 88 4.37 22.79 6.41
N VAL A 89 3.90 21.55 6.45
CA VAL A 89 4.69 20.35 6.82
C VAL A 89 5.01 19.50 5.59
N PHE A 90 4.11 19.44 4.62
CA PHE A 90 4.30 18.68 3.38
C PHE A 90 5.56 19.11 2.62
N ALA A 91 5.88 20.41 2.61
CA ALA A 91 7.10 20.94 1.99
C ALA A 91 8.41 20.45 2.65
N LEU A 92 8.34 19.83 3.84
CA LEU A 92 9.48 19.27 4.56
C LEU A 92 9.74 17.80 4.21
N GLN A 93 8.81 17.15 3.50
CA GLN A 93 8.93 15.75 3.10
C GLN A 93 9.75 15.63 1.81
N THR A 94 10.36 14.46 1.58
CA THR A 94 10.91 14.11 0.28
C THR A 94 9.81 14.24 -0.76
N PRO A 95 10.00 15.03 -1.84
CA PRO A 95 9.01 15.12 -2.90
C PRO A 95 8.70 13.73 -3.50
N VAL A 96 7.50 13.55 -4.01
CA VAL A 96 7.19 12.42 -4.89
C VAL A 96 7.54 12.86 -6.30
N SER A 97 8.76 12.57 -6.74
CA SER A 97 9.20 12.88 -8.09
C SER A 97 10.21 11.84 -8.62
N PRO A 98 10.32 11.66 -9.94
CA PRO A 98 11.31 10.76 -10.52
C PRO A 98 12.75 11.05 -10.05
N SER A 99 13.08 12.33 -9.82
CA SER A 99 14.40 12.77 -9.36
C SER A 99 14.72 12.46 -7.89
N THR A 100 13.73 12.05 -7.10
CA THR A 100 13.87 11.85 -5.65
C THR A 100 13.60 10.41 -5.20
N CYS A 101 13.17 9.54 -6.12
CA CYS A 101 13.00 8.12 -5.82
C CYS A 101 14.34 7.40 -5.56
N ARG A 102 15.47 7.97 -5.99
CA ARG A 102 16.82 7.59 -5.56
C ARG A 102 17.42 8.68 -4.70
N GLY A 103 17.85 8.32 -3.49
CA GLY A 103 18.62 9.21 -2.62
C GLY A 103 18.20 9.12 -1.16
N PRO A 104 18.87 9.89 -0.30
CA PRO A 104 18.48 9.98 1.10
C PRO A 104 17.11 10.66 1.21
N LEU A 105 16.29 10.15 2.12
CA LEU A 105 15.05 10.82 2.47
C LEU A 105 15.33 12.12 3.22
N SER A 106 14.43 13.11 3.09
CA SER A 106 14.39 14.21 4.03
C SER A 106 14.21 13.68 5.44
N TRP A 107 14.64 14.44 6.44
CA TRP A 107 14.51 14.01 7.83
C TRP A 107 13.04 13.71 8.21
N THR A 108 12.08 14.46 7.65
CA THR A 108 10.64 14.25 7.89
C THR A 108 10.18 12.92 7.29
N SER A 109 10.54 12.64 6.04
CA SER A 109 10.19 11.36 5.40
C SER A 109 10.89 10.17 6.05
N GLN A 110 12.13 10.34 6.49
CA GLN A 110 12.83 9.32 7.26
C GLN A 110 12.14 9.07 8.61
N TRP A 111 11.72 10.13 9.31
CA TRP A 111 10.96 10.01 10.55
C TRP A 111 9.62 9.28 10.34
N ILE A 112 8.91 9.54 9.23
CA ILE A 112 7.67 8.80 8.89
C ILE A 112 7.97 7.31 8.72
N VAL A 113 9.05 6.95 8.00
CA VAL A 113 9.47 5.55 7.83
C VAL A 113 9.75 4.91 9.20
N ASP A 114 10.48 5.60 10.08
CA ASP A 114 10.84 5.06 11.39
C ASP A 114 9.61 4.93 12.31
N TYR A 115 8.68 5.88 12.25
CA TYR A 115 7.42 5.81 12.96
C TYR A 115 6.58 4.61 12.52
N VAL A 116 6.43 4.41 11.20
CA VAL A 116 5.69 3.28 10.63
C VAL A 116 6.35 1.93 11.02
N ARG A 117 7.69 1.87 11.07
CA ARG A 117 8.40 0.68 11.58
C ARG A 117 8.09 0.39 13.04
N CYS A 118 8.04 1.41 13.90
CA CYS A 118 7.65 1.23 15.30
C CYS A 118 6.21 0.73 15.43
N LEU A 119 5.28 1.27 14.64
CA LEU A 119 3.90 0.77 14.60
C LEU A 119 3.85 -0.69 14.15
N GLY A 120 4.55 -1.03 13.06
CA GLY A 120 4.63 -2.40 12.54
C GLY A 120 5.19 -3.38 13.58
N ALA A 121 6.22 -2.99 14.33
CA ALA A 121 6.79 -3.79 15.40
C ALA A 121 5.77 -4.09 16.51
N PHE A 122 4.90 -3.14 16.86
CA PHE A 122 3.80 -3.41 17.78
C PHE A 122 2.79 -4.40 17.18
N MET A 123 2.46 -4.27 15.89
CA MET A 123 1.54 -5.17 15.16
C MET A 123 2.01 -6.62 15.08
N ASP A 124 3.31 -6.87 15.32
CA ASP A 124 3.90 -8.22 15.46
C ASP A 124 3.90 -8.73 16.92
N THR A 125 3.33 -8.00 17.87
CA THR A 125 3.21 -8.46 19.27
C THR A 125 1.83 -9.06 19.54
N PRO A 126 1.70 -9.98 20.53
CA PRO A 126 0.40 -10.47 20.97
C PRO A 126 -0.55 -9.40 21.51
N GLY A 127 -0.01 -8.24 21.93
CA GLY A 127 -0.81 -7.12 22.41
C GLY A 127 -1.56 -6.37 21.30
N SER A 128 -1.23 -6.60 20.03
CA SER A 128 -1.84 -5.92 18.89
C SER A 128 -3.22 -6.46 18.49
N VAL A 129 -3.64 -7.60 19.06
CA VAL A 129 -4.91 -8.24 18.72
C VAL A 129 -5.63 -8.70 19.99
N THR A 130 -6.95 -8.57 20.01
CA THR A 130 -7.80 -9.14 21.08
C THR A 130 -9.00 -9.86 20.46
N LYS A 131 -9.69 -10.68 21.25
CA LYS A 131 -10.92 -11.36 20.80
C LYS A 131 -12.00 -10.35 20.40
N GLU A 132 -12.12 -9.25 21.14
CA GLU A 132 -13.07 -8.17 20.86
C GLU A 132 -12.70 -7.44 19.57
N SER A 133 -11.41 -7.19 19.35
CA SER A 133 -10.92 -6.62 18.09
C SER A 133 -11.27 -7.52 16.91
N LEU A 134 -10.92 -8.81 16.95
CA LEU A 134 -11.24 -9.75 15.88
C LEU A 134 -12.75 -9.91 15.65
N ALA A 135 -13.57 -9.83 16.70
CA ALA A 135 -15.02 -9.87 16.58
C ALA A 135 -15.57 -8.71 15.73
N THR A 136 -14.96 -7.52 15.81
CA THR A 136 -15.36 -6.38 14.96
C THR A 136 -15.14 -6.64 13.48
N PHE A 137 -14.00 -7.25 13.11
CA PHE A 137 -13.71 -7.62 11.71
C PHE A 137 -14.65 -8.72 11.20
N ARG A 138 -15.05 -9.68 12.06
CA ARG A 138 -16.07 -10.69 11.70
C ARG A 138 -17.45 -10.08 11.44
N GLN A 139 -17.80 -8.99 12.13
CA GLN A 139 -19.07 -8.28 11.93
C GLN A 139 -19.03 -7.32 10.73
N ALA A 140 -17.85 -6.84 10.36
CA ALA A 140 -17.62 -5.99 9.20
C ALA A 140 -17.70 -6.81 7.90
N SER A 141 -18.87 -6.84 7.26
CA SER A 141 -19.14 -7.68 6.08
C SER A 141 -18.16 -7.48 4.92
N ARG A 142 -17.56 -6.29 4.77
CA ARG A 142 -16.55 -6.00 3.74
C ARG A 142 -15.29 -6.85 3.88
N TYR A 143 -14.95 -7.28 5.11
CA TYR A 143 -13.82 -8.17 5.34
C TYR A 143 -14.08 -9.60 4.91
N ARG A 144 -15.33 -10.03 4.68
CA ARG A 144 -15.70 -11.38 4.21
C ARG A 144 -14.96 -12.49 5.00
N MET A 145 -15.01 -12.43 6.32
CA MET A 145 -14.17 -13.28 7.18
C MET A 145 -14.33 -14.79 6.96
N ASP A 146 -15.48 -15.22 6.41
CA ASP A 146 -15.73 -16.62 6.07
C ASP A 146 -14.85 -17.16 4.93
N ASP A 147 -14.23 -16.29 4.13
CA ASP A 147 -13.30 -16.67 3.05
C ASP A 147 -11.95 -17.18 3.56
N TYR A 148 -11.59 -16.89 4.81
CA TYR A 148 -10.23 -17.06 5.31
C TYR A 148 -10.07 -18.26 6.22
N ILE A 149 -8.84 -18.76 6.26
CA ILE A 149 -8.44 -19.85 7.15
C ILE A 149 -8.02 -19.23 8.48
N GLU A 150 -8.75 -19.58 9.54
CA GLU A 150 -8.34 -19.24 10.91
C GLU A 150 -7.38 -20.32 11.42
N PRO A 151 -6.14 -19.96 11.82
CA PRO A 151 -5.16 -20.91 12.35
C PRO A 151 -5.66 -21.58 13.63
N GLU A 152 -5.08 -22.74 13.97
CA GLU A 152 -5.37 -23.40 15.24
C GLU A 152 -5.02 -22.47 16.43
N GLY A 153 -6.01 -22.20 17.28
CA GLY A 153 -5.89 -21.24 18.38
C GLY A 153 -6.01 -19.77 17.97
N GLY A 154 -6.38 -19.47 16.71
CA GLY A 154 -6.61 -18.13 16.19
C GLY A 154 -5.32 -17.33 15.95
N TRP A 155 -5.46 -16.19 15.26
CA TRP A 155 -4.37 -15.26 14.99
C TRP A 155 -3.76 -14.70 16.28
N LYS A 156 -2.43 -14.76 16.39
CA LYS A 156 -1.67 -14.35 17.57
C LYS A 156 -1.26 -12.89 17.55
N THR A 157 -1.15 -12.29 16.35
CA THR A 157 -0.80 -10.88 16.17
C THR A 157 -1.71 -10.26 15.12
N PHE A 158 -1.78 -8.93 15.09
CA PHE A 158 -2.57 -8.25 14.07
C PHE A 158 -1.98 -8.45 12.67
N ASN A 159 -0.65 -8.50 12.54
CA ASN A 159 -0.01 -8.79 11.26
C ASN A 159 -0.32 -10.20 10.74
N GLU A 160 -0.44 -11.19 11.62
CA GLU A 160 -0.88 -12.54 11.23
C GLU A 160 -2.32 -12.55 10.70
N PHE A 161 -3.20 -11.77 11.35
CA PHE A 161 -4.59 -11.56 10.87
C PHE A 161 -4.64 -10.77 9.56
N PHE A 162 -3.85 -9.71 9.43
CA PHE A 162 -3.83 -8.87 8.24
C PHE A 162 -3.33 -9.68 7.02
N ALA A 163 -2.27 -10.46 7.22
CA ALA A 163 -1.75 -11.44 6.27
C ALA A 163 -2.45 -12.82 6.40
N ARG A 164 -3.75 -12.84 6.70
CA ARG A 164 -4.56 -14.08 6.74
C ARG A 164 -4.48 -14.85 5.42
N HIS A 165 -4.52 -16.18 5.49
CA HIS A 165 -4.61 -17.04 4.31
C HIS A 165 -6.06 -17.20 3.86
N VAL A 166 -6.27 -17.26 2.55
CA VAL A 166 -7.60 -17.49 1.95
C VAL A 166 -7.83 -18.97 1.70
N LYS A 167 -9.08 -19.43 1.83
CA LYS A 167 -9.48 -20.79 1.46
C LYS A 167 -9.36 -20.97 -0.06
N PRO A 168 -8.73 -22.04 -0.58
CA PRO A 168 -8.54 -22.24 -2.02
C PRO A 168 -9.85 -22.22 -2.82
N GLU A 169 -10.93 -22.76 -2.26
CA GLU A 169 -12.26 -22.78 -2.89
C GLU A 169 -12.90 -21.39 -3.02
N CYS A 170 -12.48 -20.41 -2.21
CA CYS A 170 -12.95 -19.03 -2.29
C CYS A 170 -12.18 -18.20 -3.33
N ARG A 171 -11.02 -18.66 -3.81
CA ARG A 171 -10.18 -17.98 -4.82
C ARG A 171 -9.66 -18.97 -5.87
N PRO A 172 -10.56 -19.59 -6.67
CA PRO A 172 -10.14 -20.50 -7.72
C PRO A 172 -9.32 -19.78 -8.79
N VAL A 173 -8.21 -20.38 -9.20
CA VAL A 173 -7.33 -19.82 -10.25
C VAL A 173 -7.92 -20.13 -11.62
N ALA A 174 -8.26 -19.08 -12.38
CA ALA A 174 -8.83 -19.23 -13.71
C ALA A 174 -7.83 -19.86 -14.69
N ASP A 175 -8.30 -20.87 -15.43
CA ASP A 175 -7.53 -21.59 -16.45
C ASP A 175 -6.11 -21.98 -15.99
N ALA A 176 -5.97 -22.56 -14.78
CA ALA A 176 -4.68 -22.75 -14.08
C ALA A 176 -3.55 -23.34 -14.95
N ALA A 177 -3.88 -24.29 -15.83
CA ALA A 177 -2.92 -24.94 -16.73
C ALA A 177 -2.50 -24.09 -17.94
N SER A 178 -3.25 -23.03 -18.28
CA SER A 178 -2.94 -22.19 -19.44
C SER A 178 -1.87 -21.14 -19.10
N PRO A 179 -0.74 -21.12 -19.84
CA PRO A 179 0.28 -20.09 -19.67
C PRO A 179 -0.09 -18.76 -20.35
N HIS A 180 -1.25 -18.69 -21.02
CA HIS A 180 -1.70 -17.52 -21.78
C HIS A 180 -2.86 -16.78 -21.13
N VAL A 181 -3.32 -17.23 -19.95
CA VAL A 181 -4.40 -16.57 -19.22
C VAL A 181 -3.83 -15.85 -18.01
N LEU A 182 -3.88 -14.52 -18.07
CA LEU A 182 -3.48 -13.63 -16.98
C LEU A 182 -4.57 -13.62 -15.91
N VAL A 183 -4.17 -13.84 -14.66
CA VAL A 183 -5.05 -13.76 -13.51
C VAL A 183 -4.64 -12.64 -12.56
N SER A 184 -5.58 -12.12 -11.79
CA SER A 184 -5.30 -11.14 -10.76
C SER A 184 -4.37 -11.75 -9.71
N PRO A 185 -3.24 -11.09 -9.38
CA PRO A 185 -2.31 -11.61 -8.39
C PRO A 185 -2.87 -11.52 -6.96
N THR A 186 -3.92 -10.74 -6.71
CA THR A 186 -4.44 -10.48 -5.37
C THR A 186 -5.88 -9.97 -5.43
N ASP A 187 -6.54 -9.80 -4.28
CA ASP A 187 -7.80 -9.06 -4.24
C ASP A 187 -7.48 -7.57 -4.36
N CYS A 188 -8.02 -6.89 -5.36
CA CYS A 188 -7.68 -5.51 -5.66
C CYS A 188 -8.77 -4.79 -6.44
N THR A 189 -8.57 -3.50 -6.66
CA THR A 189 -9.29 -2.70 -7.67
C THR A 189 -8.33 -2.40 -8.81
N PHE A 190 -8.71 -2.75 -10.04
CA PHE A 190 -7.88 -2.46 -11.22
C PHE A 190 -7.86 -0.96 -11.50
N VAL A 191 -6.68 -0.34 -11.48
CA VAL A 191 -6.52 1.10 -11.71
C VAL A 191 -6.35 1.37 -13.19
N GLY A 192 -5.44 0.65 -13.86
CA GLY A 192 -5.24 0.82 -15.28
C GLY A 192 -4.05 0.07 -15.86
N SER A 193 -3.86 0.30 -17.16
CA SER A 193 -2.72 -0.21 -17.93
C SER A 193 -2.23 0.85 -18.91
N TRP A 194 -0.91 1.01 -19.02
CA TRP A 194 -0.28 2.03 -19.84
C TRP A 194 0.88 1.44 -20.65
N PRO A 195 1.06 1.85 -21.91
CA PRO A 195 2.22 1.44 -22.68
C PRO A 195 3.49 2.04 -22.08
N VAL A 196 4.54 1.24 -21.99
CA VAL A 196 5.89 1.72 -21.69
C VAL A 196 6.48 2.25 -22.99
N ASP A 197 6.92 3.50 -23.03
CA ASP A 197 7.45 4.13 -24.23
C ASP A 197 8.83 3.56 -24.64
N GLU A 198 9.36 4.03 -25.78
CA GLU A 198 10.67 3.61 -26.29
C GLU A 198 11.86 4.10 -25.44
N ARG A 199 11.61 5.01 -24.50
CA ARG A 199 12.58 5.45 -23.49
C ARG A 199 12.46 4.66 -22.18
N GLY A 200 11.56 3.67 -22.13
CA GLY A 200 11.31 2.86 -20.95
C GLY A 200 10.49 3.58 -19.89
N SER A 201 9.64 4.53 -20.25
CA SER A 201 8.88 5.36 -19.31
C SER A 201 7.37 5.27 -19.50
N VAL A 202 6.62 5.58 -18.44
CA VAL A 202 5.16 5.79 -18.47
C VAL A 202 4.83 7.21 -18.02
N SER A 203 3.81 7.82 -18.61
CA SER A 203 3.44 9.21 -18.33
C SER A 203 2.21 9.29 -17.46
N PHE A 204 2.35 9.92 -16.30
CA PHE A 204 1.28 10.10 -15.33
C PHE A 204 1.16 11.56 -14.94
N LYS A 205 -0.02 12.16 -15.14
CA LYS A 205 -0.28 13.58 -14.83
C LYS A 205 0.79 14.54 -15.41
N GLY A 206 1.35 14.20 -16.58
CA GLY A 206 2.42 14.97 -17.23
C GLY A 206 3.83 14.75 -16.68
N ILE A 207 4.00 13.79 -15.76
CA ILE A 207 5.28 13.39 -15.19
C ILE A 207 5.70 12.04 -15.80
N GLU A 208 6.93 11.97 -16.30
CA GLU A 208 7.51 10.75 -16.87
C GLU A 208 8.15 9.90 -15.78
N TRP A 209 7.73 8.65 -15.67
CA TRP A 209 8.20 7.68 -14.69
C TRP A 209 8.94 6.52 -15.37
N SER A 210 10.22 6.35 -15.04
CA SER A 210 11.11 5.39 -15.70
C SER A 210 10.95 3.97 -15.12
N ILE A 211 10.67 2.97 -15.96
CA ILE A 211 10.61 1.56 -15.56
C ILE A 211 11.96 1.06 -15.02
N PRO A 212 13.12 1.38 -15.62
CA PRO A 212 14.41 1.08 -15.00
C PRO A 212 14.57 1.63 -13.57
N GLU A 213 14.03 2.83 -13.29
CA GLU A 213 14.02 3.39 -11.94
C GLU A 213 13.07 2.63 -11.01
N LEU A 214 11.90 2.21 -11.51
CA LEU A 214 10.97 1.34 -10.77
C LEU A 214 11.64 0.03 -10.35
N LEU A 215 12.42 -0.59 -11.23
CA LEU A 215 13.05 -1.89 -11.01
C LEU A 215 14.40 -1.81 -10.28
N GLN A 216 14.92 -0.60 -10.07
CA GLN A 216 16.14 -0.24 -9.33
C GLN A 216 17.28 -1.26 -9.44
N ASP A 217 18.11 -1.11 -10.47
CA ASP A 217 19.32 -1.92 -10.71
C ASP A 217 19.03 -3.39 -11.05
N SER A 218 17.82 -3.69 -11.52
CA SER A 218 17.52 -4.99 -12.13
C SER A 218 18.28 -5.14 -13.44
N LYS A 219 18.96 -6.27 -13.63
CA LYS A 219 19.61 -6.65 -14.89
C LYS A 219 18.62 -6.89 -16.03
N TYR A 220 17.32 -6.94 -15.74
CA TYR A 220 16.24 -7.15 -16.70
C TYR A 220 15.50 -5.86 -17.07
N ALA A 221 15.81 -4.72 -16.44
CA ALA A 221 15.07 -3.48 -16.61
C ALA A 221 14.81 -3.09 -18.08
N ASP A 222 15.84 -3.15 -18.93
CA ASP A 222 15.75 -2.74 -20.34
C ASP A 222 14.81 -3.64 -21.17
N ARG A 223 14.51 -4.84 -20.70
CA ARG A 223 13.60 -5.78 -21.38
C ARG A 223 12.15 -5.30 -21.39
N PHE A 224 11.80 -4.39 -20.49
CA PHE A 224 10.45 -3.87 -20.35
C PHE A 224 10.16 -2.64 -21.20
N THR A 225 11.17 -2.08 -21.89
CA THR A 225 11.01 -0.95 -22.81
C THR A 225 10.11 -1.30 -24.00
N GLY A 226 9.09 -0.49 -24.30
CA GLY A 226 8.06 -0.81 -25.29
C GLY A 226 7.02 -1.84 -24.81
N GLY A 227 7.06 -2.20 -23.53
CA GLY A 227 6.16 -3.15 -22.88
C GLY A 227 4.85 -2.52 -22.40
N THR A 228 4.25 -3.11 -21.37
CA THR A 228 3.02 -2.61 -20.74
C THR A 228 3.16 -2.60 -19.23
N PHE A 229 2.87 -1.47 -18.61
CA PHE A 229 2.74 -1.33 -17.16
C PHE A 229 1.27 -1.42 -16.76
N MET A 230 0.98 -2.09 -15.66
CA MET A 230 -0.35 -2.13 -15.04
C MET A 230 -0.24 -1.85 -13.56
N HIS A 231 -1.28 -1.25 -13.02
CA HIS A 231 -1.39 -0.95 -11.60
C HIS A 231 -2.76 -1.37 -11.08
N SER A 232 -2.77 -1.90 -9.86
CA SER A 232 -3.97 -2.18 -9.09
C SER A 232 -3.74 -1.84 -7.63
N TYR A 233 -4.82 -1.41 -6.99
CA TYR A 233 -4.85 -0.95 -5.61
C TYR A 233 -5.47 -2.00 -4.68
N LEU A 234 -4.95 -2.14 -3.46
CA LEU A 234 -5.52 -2.98 -2.41
C LEU A 234 -6.00 -2.10 -1.26
N SER A 235 -7.31 -2.16 -1.02
CA SER A 235 -7.96 -1.55 0.13
C SER A 235 -7.58 -2.30 1.42
N PRO A 236 -7.58 -1.66 2.60
CA PRO A 236 -7.30 -2.35 3.86
C PRO A 236 -8.28 -3.49 4.22
N THR A 237 -9.38 -3.62 3.48
CA THR A 237 -10.35 -4.74 3.61
C THR A 237 -9.98 -5.95 2.76
N ASP A 238 -9.07 -5.80 1.81
CA ASP A 238 -8.76 -6.81 0.81
C ASP A 238 -7.87 -7.93 1.40
N TYR A 239 -7.60 -8.92 0.57
CA TYR A 239 -6.65 -9.99 0.86
C TYR A 239 -5.24 -9.53 0.50
N HIS A 240 -4.36 -9.35 1.49
CA HIS A 240 -3.05 -8.73 1.30
C HIS A 240 -1.90 -9.71 1.04
N ARG A 241 -2.18 -10.88 0.47
CA ARG A 241 -1.14 -11.76 -0.10
C ARG A 241 -1.23 -11.73 -1.62
N GLN A 242 -0.07 -11.81 -2.27
CA GLN A 242 0.05 -11.75 -3.71
C GLN A 242 0.53 -13.10 -4.25
N HIS A 243 0.06 -13.41 -5.44
CA HIS A 243 0.23 -14.69 -6.10
C HIS A 243 0.75 -14.49 -7.53
N SER A 244 1.42 -15.49 -8.07
CA SER A 244 2.00 -15.45 -9.41
C SER A 244 0.88 -15.32 -10.45
N PRO A 245 0.84 -14.25 -11.25
CA PRO A 245 -0.24 -14.01 -12.21
C PRO A 245 -0.15 -14.93 -13.45
N LEU A 246 1.03 -15.52 -13.67
CA LEU A 246 1.36 -16.46 -14.73
C LEU A 246 2.34 -17.53 -14.18
N PRO A 247 2.41 -18.73 -14.77
CA PRO A 247 3.45 -19.70 -14.41
C PRO A 247 4.79 -19.24 -15.00
N GLY A 248 5.88 -19.51 -14.29
CA GLY A 248 7.20 -19.09 -14.75
C GLY A 248 8.33 -19.37 -13.77
N LYS A 249 9.57 -19.14 -14.21
CA LYS A 249 10.76 -19.26 -13.38
C LYS A 249 11.14 -17.91 -12.79
N VAL A 250 11.41 -17.87 -11.48
CA VAL A 250 11.92 -16.69 -10.79
C VAL A 250 13.36 -16.43 -11.23
N LEU A 251 13.57 -15.26 -11.84
CA LEU A 251 14.88 -14.80 -12.32
C LEU A 251 15.57 -13.82 -11.38
N GLU A 252 14.78 -13.04 -10.65
CA GLU A 252 15.24 -12.05 -9.67
C GLU A 252 14.14 -11.85 -8.63
N THR A 253 14.52 -11.73 -7.36
CA THR A 253 13.62 -11.32 -6.29
C THR A 253 14.37 -10.45 -5.29
N LYS A 254 13.84 -9.27 -4.95
CA LYS A 254 14.46 -8.36 -3.97
C LYS A 254 13.46 -7.39 -3.37
N ILE A 255 13.84 -6.77 -2.27
CA ILE A 255 13.11 -5.64 -1.68
C ILE A 255 13.89 -4.37 -1.98
N ILE A 256 13.20 -3.39 -2.57
CA ILE A 256 13.69 -2.05 -2.84
C ILE A 256 13.14 -1.14 -1.75
N GLN A 257 14.02 -0.53 -0.95
CA GLN A 257 13.64 0.38 0.12
C GLN A 257 13.30 1.76 -0.43
N GLY A 258 12.21 2.36 0.06
CA GLY A 258 11.76 3.68 -0.34
C GLY A 258 11.07 4.43 0.81
N GLN A 259 10.35 5.50 0.47
CA GLN A 259 9.58 6.28 1.43
C GLN A 259 8.26 5.60 1.82
N CYS A 260 7.69 6.03 2.96
CA CYS A 260 6.32 5.72 3.34
C CYS A 260 5.48 6.99 3.11
N PHE A 261 4.59 6.96 2.13
CA PHE A 261 3.80 8.11 1.71
C PHE A 261 2.33 7.74 1.51
N MET A 262 1.45 8.71 1.72
CA MET A 262 0.04 8.67 1.35
C MET A 262 -0.48 10.10 1.21
N GLU A 263 -1.31 10.32 0.21
CA GLU A 263 -2.10 11.52 0.05
C GLU A 263 -3.51 11.30 0.59
N VAL A 264 -4.02 12.27 1.33
CA VAL A 264 -5.35 12.22 1.94
C VAL A 264 -6.25 13.27 1.29
N GLY A 265 -7.35 12.79 0.71
CA GLY A 265 -8.40 13.61 0.12
C GLY A 265 -9.54 13.88 1.11
N HIS A 266 -10.24 15.00 0.93
CA HIS A 266 -11.42 15.37 1.72
C HIS A 266 -12.61 15.84 0.87
N ASP A 267 -12.39 16.18 -0.41
CA ASP A 267 -13.41 16.83 -1.26
C ASP A 267 -14.16 15.87 -2.20
N GLY A 268 -13.93 14.56 -2.12
CA GLY A 268 -14.39 13.59 -3.12
C GLY A 268 -13.45 13.48 -4.33
N ALA A 269 -12.22 13.97 -4.17
CA ALA A 269 -11.11 13.82 -5.12
C ALA A 269 -10.27 12.56 -4.86
N GLY A 270 -10.60 11.79 -3.82
CA GLY A 270 -10.02 10.47 -3.59
C GLY A 270 -10.71 9.42 -4.46
N ASP A 271 -9.93 8.49 -4.99
CA ASP A 271 -10.46 7.39 -5.80
C ASP A 271 -11.19 6.33 -4.93
N LEU A 272 -11.13 6.46 -3.60
CA LEU A 272 -11.58 5.44 -2.65
C LEU A 272 -12.39 6.04 -1.49
N GLN A 273 -13.71 5.84 -1.54
CA GLN A 273 -14.64 6.36 -0.54
C GLN A 273 -14.64 5.51 0.75
N ALA A 274 -14.19 6.06 1.87
CA ALA A 274 -14.48 5.52 3.19
C ALA A 274 -15.92 5.92 3.60
N ARG A 275 -16.96 5.24 3.09
CA ARG A 275 -18.35 5.60 3.40
C ARG A 275 -18.72 5.32 4.87
N ARG A 276 -18.52 6.28 5.77
CA ARG A 276 -19.17 6.28 7.08
C ARG A 276 -20.61 6.76 6.93
N ARG A 277 -21.58 5.89 7.24
CA ARG A 277 -22.99 6.28 7.45
C ARG A 277 -23.21 6.59 8.93
N ASP A 278 -22.56 7.62 9.45
CA ASP A 278 -22.80 8.09 10.83
C ASP A 278 -23.81 9.25 10.90
N GLY A 279 -24.50 9.56 9.79
CA GLY A 279 -25.52 10.60 9.75
C GLY A 279 -24.95 12.02 9.88
N GLN A 280 -23.63 12.20 9.83
CA GLN A 280 -22.98 13.50 9.86
C GLN A 280 -22.80 14.10 8.46
N THR A 281 -22.73 15.43 8.41
CA THR A 281 -22.58 16.22 7.19
C THR A 281 -21.13 16.38 6.71
N GLU A 282 -20.14 15.94 7.50
CA GLU A 282 -18.73 15.96 7.11
C GLU A 282 -18.43 14.83 6.13
N LYS A 283 -17.75 15.15 5.02
CA LYS A 283 -17.29 14.12 4.07
C LYS A 283 -16.20 13.26 4.72
N PRO A 284 -16.20 11.94 4.48
CA PRO A 284 -15.16 11.08 5.04
C PRO A 284 -13.78 11.45 4.48
N LEU A 285 -12.74 11.16 5.27
CA LEU A 285 -11.36 11.18 4.77
C LEU A 285 -11.16 10.02 3.80
N GLU A 286 -10.49 10.30 2.69
CA GLU A 286 -10.30 9.35 1.60
C GLU A 286 -8.82 9.15 1.32
N ILE A 287 -8.47 7.93 0.94
CA ILE A 287 -7.15 7.62 0.40
C ILE A 287 -7.17 8.08 -1.06
N VAL A 288 -6.21 8.95 -1.41
CA VAL A 288 -5.96 9.30 -2.81
C VAL A 288 -4.86 8.35 -3.29
N ASP A 289 -5.25 7.34 -4.06
CA ASP A 289 -4.29 6.52 -4.80
C ASP A 289 -3.96 7.23 -6.10
N GLY A 290 -2.79 7.88 -6.13
CA GLY A 290 -2.33 8.62 -7.28
C GLY A 290 -1.28 7.85 -8.07
N ASP A 291 -1.27 8.06 -9.37
CA ASP A 291 -0.21 7.54 -10.22
C ASP A 291 1.16 8.16 -9.88
N GLY A 292 2.19 7.32 -9.71
CA GLY A 292 3.59 7.73 -9.55
C GLY A 292 4.20 7.45 -8.18
N PHE A 293 3.39 7.29 -7.13
CA PHE A 293 3.90 6.97 -5.78
C PHE A 293 4.71 5.66 -5.76
N GLN A 294 4.35 4.71 -6.63
CA GLN A 294 4.91 3.36 -6.68
C GLN A 294 6.42 3.34 -6.88
N TRP A 295 6.99 4.36 -7.55
CA TRP A 295 8.42 4.47 -7.82
C TRP A 295 9.25 4.84 -6.59
N CYS A 296 8.65 5.59 -5.67
CA CYS A 296 9.38 6.13 -4.54
C CYS A 296 9.14 5.32 -3.27
N GLN A 297 8.13 4.44 -3.24
CA GLN A 297 7.81 3.65 -2.05
C GLN A 297 8.60 2.35 -1.95
N THR A 298 8.66 1.82 -0.73
CA THR A 298 9.21 0.49 -0.49
C THR A 298 8.39 -0.55 -1.25
N ARG A 299 9.06 -1.39 -2.03
CA ARG A 299 8.41 -2.34 -2.92
C ARG A 299 9.24 -3.62 -3.07
N GLY A 300 8.55 -4.73 -3.28
CA GLY A 300 9.15 -5.94 -3.79
C GLY A 300 9.37 -5.82 -5.29
N LEU A 301 10.37 -6.55 -5.79
CA LEU A 301 10.55 -6.85 -7.20
C LEU A 301 10.62 -8.36 -7.33
N LEU A 302 9.83 -8.90 -8.24
CA LEU A 302 9.93 -10.27 -8.73
C LEU A 302 9.99 -10.23 -10.26
N VAL A 303 11.00 -10.81 -10.89
CA VAL A 303 11.06 -10.98 -12.35
C VAL A 303 10.84 -12.45 -12.69
N LEU A 304 9.84 -12.74 -13.51
CA LEU A 304 9.47 -14.08 -13.97
C LEU A 304 9.85 -14.27 -15.44
N ASP A 305 10.48 -15.40 -15.74
CA ASP A 305 10.58 -15.95 -17.09
C ASP A 305 9.37 -16.82 -17.38
N THR A 306 8.50 -16.37 -18.29
CA THR A 306 7.23 -17.03 -18.60
C THR A 306 7.17 -17.42 -20.08
N ALA A 307 6.21 -18.25 -20.46
CA ALA A 307 5.99 -18.60 -21.86
C ALA A 307 5.61 -17.41 -22.77
N VAL A 308 5.24 -16.27 -22.18
CA VAL A 308 4.84 -15.05 -22.90
C VAL A 308 5.90 -13.95 -22.84
N GLY A 309 7.08 -14.24 -22.30
CA GLY A 309 8.15 -13.27 -22.07
C GLY A 309 8.42 -12.99 -20.59
N LEU A 310 9.27 -12.00 -20.31
CA LEU A 310 9.51 -11.54 -18.95
C LEU A 310 8.33 -10.75 -18.39
N VAL A 311 8.00 -11.03 -17.13
CA VAL A 311 6.99 -10.29 -16.36
C VAL A 311 7.58 -9.87 -15.03
N ALA A 312 7.61 -8.57 -14.74
CA ALA A 312 7.91 -8.06 -13.42
C ALA A 312 6.62 -7.92 -12.59
N VAL A 313 6.65 -8.40 -11.36
CA VAL A 313 5.59 -8.22 -10.36
C VAL A 313 6.16 -7.38 -9.22
N LEU A 314 5.47 -6.30 -8.89
CA LEU A 314 5.89 -5.33 -7.88
C LEU A 314 4.83 -5.17 -6.81
N PRO A 315 4.89 -5.91 -5.70
CA PRO A 315 4.14 -5.57 -4.49
C PRO A 315 4.69 -4.26 -3.92
N VAL A 316 3.90 -3.20 -3.90
CA VAL A 316 4.31 -1.87 -3.44
C VAL A 316 3.60 -1.55 -2.13
N GLY A 317 4.35 -1.23 -1.08
CA GLY A 317 3.78 -0.77 0.18
C GLY A 317 3.30 0.67 0.10
N MET A 318 2.15 0.97 0.69
CA MET A 318 1.62 2.32 0.82
C MET A 318 1.35 2.67 2.29
N CYS A 319 1.46 3.95 2.66
CA CYS A 319 1.15 4.46 4.01
C CYS A 319 1.86 3.71 5.15
N HIS A 320 1.07 3.14 6.07
CA HIS A 320 1.53 2.31 7.18
C HIS A 320 1.99 0.91 6.73
N ILE A 321 1.74 0.48 5.47
CA ILE A 321 2.41 -0.69 4.88
C ILE A 321 3.72 -0.24 4.29
N CYS A 322 4.79 -0.57 4.99
CA CYS A 322 6.11 -0.60 4.36
C CYS A 322 6.77 -1.99 4.48
N SER A 323 6.08 -2.96 5.09
CA SER A 323 6.55 -4.34 5.22
C SER A 323 6.08 -5.18 4.04
N VAL A 324 6.92 -5.24 3.01
CA VAL A 324 6.78 -6.21 1.91
C VAL A 324 7.60 -7.45 2.24
N VAL A 325 6.95 -8.61 2.32
CA VAL A 325 7.64 -9.88 2.57
C VAL A 325 7.58 -10.75 1.33
N MET A 326 8.73 -10.99 0.71
CA MET A 326 8.86 -11.92 -0.42
C MET A 326 8.95 -13.36 0.09
N THR A 327 8.20 -14.29 -0.50
CA THR A 327 8.14 -15.70 -0.07
C THR A 327 8.82 -16.67 -1.06
N VAL A 328 9.37 -16.14 -2.15
CA VAL A 328 10.02 -16.90 -3.23
C VAL A 328 11.50 -16.57 -3.34
N GLN A 329 12.26 -17.45 -3.99
CA GLN A 329 13.71 -17.32 -4.20
C GLN A 329 14.09 -17.44 -5.68
N GLU A 330 15.23 -16.85 -6.06
CA GLU A 330 15.77 -17.01 -7.41
C GLU A 330 15.95 -18.49 -7.80
N GLY A 331 15.57 -18.82 -9.03
CA GLY A 331 15.65 -20.18 -9.56
C GLY A 331 14.41 -21.05 -9.32
N GLN A 332 13.51 -20.66 -8.42
CA GLN A 332 12.25 -21.36 -8.19
C GLN A 332 11.34 -21.32 -9.43
N THR A 333 10.65 -22.41 -9.74
CA THR A 333 9.59 -22.42 -10.74
C THR A 333 8.24 -22.35 -10.04
N LEU A 334 7.40 -21.42 -10.50
CA LEU A 334 6.10 -21.14 -9.91
C LEU A 334 4.97 -21.62 -10.82
N GLU A 335 3.94 -22.17 -10.20
CA GLU A 335 2.64 -22.38 -10.83
C GLU A 335 1.82 -21.08 -10.80
N LYS A 336 0.86 -20.96 -11.72
CA LYS A 336 -0.07 -19.82 -11.71
C LYS A 336 -0.92 -19.86 -10.44
N GLY A 337 -1.01 -18.74 -9.73
CA GLY A 337 -1.70 -18.63 -8.45
C GLY A 337 -0.88 -19.10 -7.25
N GLN A 338 0.40 -19.46 -7.40
CA GLN A 338 1.28 -19.74 -6.26
C GLN A 338 1.63 -18.44 -5.52
N GLU A 339 1.63 -18.46 -4.19
CA GLU A 339 1.97 -17.28 -3.37
C GLU A 339 3.42 -16.81 -3.64
N ILE A 340 3.61 -15.49 -3.76
CA ILE A 340 4.90 -14.85 -4.05
C ILE A 340 5.33 -13.82 -3.00
N SER A 341 4.36 -13.20 -2.32
CA SER A 341 4.61 -12.23 -1.28
C SER A 341 3.36 -11.98 -0.44
N TYR A 342 3.52 -11.24 0.65
CA TYR A 342 2.41 -10.65 1.37
C TYR A 342 2.82 -9.32 2.00
N PHE A 343 1.83 -8.51 2.34
CA PHE A 343 2.01 -7.33 3.15
C PHE A 343 1.61 -7.57 4.60
N GLN A 344 2.30 -6.88 5.50
CA GLN A 344 1.81 -6.64 6.86
C GLN A 344 1.06 -5.28 6.92
N PHE A 345 0.49 -4.92 8.06
CA PHE A 345 -0.57 -3.90 8.22
C PHE A 345 -0.46 -2.55 7.47
N GLY A 346 -1.54 -2.11 6.78
CA GLY A 346 -1.79 -0.76 6.22
C GLY A 346 -2.56 -0.75 4.85
N GLY A 347 -2.23 0.10 3.86
CA GLY A 347 -2.68 0.00 2.44
C GLY A 347 -1.56 -0.35 1.43
N SER A 348 -1.87 -0.90 0.26
CA SER A 348 -0.83 -1.40 -0.67
C SER A 348 -1.26 -1.37 -2.12
N ASP A 349 -0.29 -1.43 -3.02
CA ASP A 349 -0.50 -1.55 -4.46
C ASP A 349 0.20 -2.79 -5.04
N ILE A 350 -0.17 -3.14 -6.27
CA ILE A 350 0.57 -4.08 -7.09
C ILE A 350 0.78 -3.54 -8.50
N GLY A 351 2.03 -3.50 -8.92
CA GLY A 351 2.44 -3.22 -10.29
C GLY A 351 2.75 -4.49 -11.07
N LEU A 352 2.38 -4.53 -12.34
CA LEU A 352 2.84 -5.55 -13.29
C LEU A 352 3.52 -4.86 -14.47
N VAL A 353 4.70 -5.34 -14.87
CA VAL A 353 5.37 -4.86 -16.09
C VAL A 353 5.58 -6.05 -17.02
N PHE A 354 5.06 -5.97 -18.22
CA PHE A 354 5.19 -6.98 -19.26
C PHE A 354 6.22 -6.52 -20.28
N GLU A 355 7.07 -7.42 -20.75
CA GLU A 355 8.01 -7.10 -21.83
C GLU A 355 7.29 -6.83 -23.16
N ARG A 356 7.99 -6.16 -24.09
CA ARG A 356 7.45 -5.81 -25.42
C ARG A 356 6.86 -6.98 -26.20
N SER A 357 7.42 -8.19 -26.02
CA SER A 357 6.95 -9.37 -26.73
C SER A 357 5.59 -9.87 -26.18
N SER A 358 5.24 -9.53 -24.94
CA SER A 358 3.97 -9.92 -24.32
C SER A 358 2.83 -9.03 -24.82
N LYS A 359 2.00 -9.54 -25.74
CA LYS A 359 0.73 -8.88 -26.10
C LYS A 359 -0.28 -9.13 -25.00
N VAL A 360 -0.55 -8.12 -24.19
CA VAL A 360 -1.62 -8.18 -23.18
C VAL A 360 -2.94 -7.72 -23.80
N ASP A 361 -3.95 -8.57 -23.72
CA ASP A 361 -5.34 -8.29 -24.10
C ASP A 361 -6.22 -8.39 -22.83
N LEU A 362 -6.64 -7.24 -22.31
CA LEU A 362 -7.35 -7.13 -21.04
C LEU A 362 -8.87 -7.15 -21.24
N ASN A 363 -9.56 -7.91 -20.40
CA ASN A 363 -11.02 -7.96 -20.30
C ASN A 363 -11.54 -7.27 -19.03
N VAL A 364 -10.73 -6.38 -18.45
CA VAL A 364 -11.02 -5.65 -17.21
C VAL A 364 -11.01 -4.14 -17.47
N THR A 365 -11.85 -3.41 -16.74
CA THR A 365 -11.94 -1.95 -16.86
C THR A 365 -11.47 -1.25 -15.57
N PRO A 366 -10.90 -0.03 -15.65
CA PRO A 366 -10.59 0.77 -14.47
C PRO A 366 -11.75 0.85 -13.47
N GLY A 367 -11.45 0.74 -12.17
CA GLY A 367 -12.43 0.70 -11.07
C GLY A 367 -13.10 -0.67 -10.85
N GLN A 368 -12.78 -1.68 -11.68
CA GLN A 368 -13.33 -3.02 -11.50
C GLN A 368 -12.66 -3.73 -10.31
N PRO A 369 -13.43 -4.22 -9.32
CA PRO A 369 -12.91 -5.08 -8.28
C PRO A 369 -12.56 -6.46 -8.86
N LEU A 370 -11.41 -6.99 -8.45
CA LEU A 370 -10.89 -8.28 -8.83
C LEU A 370 -10.56 -9.10 -7.58
N GLN A 371 -10.79 -10.41 -7.66
CA GLN A 371 -10.31 -11.36 -6.67
C GLN A 371 -9.04 -12.05 -7.14
N MET A 372 -8.18 -12.47 -6.21
CA MET A 372 -7.02 -13.31 -6.51
C MET A 372 -7.44 -14.51 -7.36
N GLY A 373 -6.70 -14.78 -8.43
CA GLY A 373 -6.98 -15.89 -9.35
C GLY A 373 -8.05 -15.61 -10.40
N GLN A 374 -8.78 -14.50 -10.31
CA GLN A 374 -9.77 -14.10 -11.32
C GLN A 374 -9.09 -13.74 -12.64
N LYS A 375 -9.66 -14.19 -13.76
CA LYS A 375 -9.16 -13.87 -15.10
C LYS A 375 -9.22 -12.36 -15.36
N MET A 376 -8.07 -11.78 -15.71
CA MET A 376 -7.97 -10.39 -16.15
C MET A 376 -7.99 -10.27 -17.67
N GLY A 377 -7.51 -11.30 -18.38
CA GLY A 377 -7.35 -11.25 -19.82
C GLY A 377 -6.52 -12.40 -20.36
N ALA A 378 -5.98 -12.20 -21.56
CA ALA A 378 -5.05 -13.11 -22.20
C ALA A 378 -3.71 -12.42 -22.49
N VAL A 379 -2.63 -13.20 -22.51
CA VAL A 379 -1.30 -12.72 -22.87
C VAL A 379 -0.66 -13.70 -23.85
N PHE A 380 -0.08 -13.18 -24.93
CA PHE A 380 0.55 -13.98 -25.97
C PHE A 380 1.95 -13.48 -26.27
N SER A 381 2.88 -14.40 -26.55
CA SER A 381 4.20 -14.02 -27.06
C SER A 381 4.10 -13.56 -28.52
N ARG A 382 4.69 -12.42 -28.85
CA ARG A 382 5.14 -12.11 -30.21
C ARG A 382 6.37 -12.97 -30.47
N HIS A 383 6.18 -14.21 -30.92
CA HIS A 383 7.26 -14.86 -31.64
C HIS A 383 7.57 -14.03 -32.89
N PRO A 384 8.86 -13.78 -33.21
CA PRO A 384 9.28 -13.68 -34.60
C PRO A 384 8.91 -14.96 -35.36
#